data_AF-A0A840BTW9-F1
#
_entry.id   AF-A0A840BTW9-F1
#
_cell.length_a   1.000
_cell.length_b   1.000
_cell.length_c   1.000
_cell.angle_alpha   90.00
_cell.angle_beta   90.00
_cell.angle_gamma   90.00
#
_symmetry.space_group_name_H-M   'P 1'
#
loop_
_entity.id
_entity.type
_entity.pdbx_description
1 polymer ?
#
loop_
_entity_poly.entity_id
_entity_poly.type
_entity_poly.pdbx_seq_one_letter_code
_entity_poly.pdbx_strand_id
1 'polypeptide(L)'
;MSRTRIGLAALTALLIAASPAVAEEPACAAAAAGQALKLLKFHTNGDDRAAVFADRVKSLGTIKALRGKGRLDVIEVPGAVYKADYRMRLIYAQIPGECVLMGQEILEASDPY
;
A
#
# COMPACT_ATOMS: atom_id res chain seq x y z
N MET A 1 -28.29 -65.85 12.21
CA MET A 1 -27.71 -65.62 10.87
C MET A 1 -28.63 -64.70 10.07
N SER A 2 -28.27 -63.44 9.87
CA SER A 2 -28.42 -62.73 8.58
C SER A 2 -27.81 -61.34 8.73
N ARG A 3 -26.90 -60.99 7.82
CA ARG A 3 -26.16 -59.72 7.79
C ARG A 3 -26.92 -58.75 6.92
N THR A 4 -27.09 -57.50 7.36
CA THR A 4 -27.49 -56.42 6.45
C THR A 4 -26.49 -55.27 6.61
N ARG A 5 -25.64 -55.13 5.59
CA ARG A 5 -24.84 -53.94 5.27
C ARG A 5 -25.77 -52.89 4.64
N ILE A 6 -25.25 -51.69 4.35
CA ILE A 6 -25.84 -50.53 3.62
C ILE A 6 -26.11 -49.37 4.61
N GLY A 7 -25.61 -48.15 4.42
CA GLY A 7 -24.87 -47.59 3.30
C GLY A 7 -24.14 -46.31 3.73
N LEU A 8 -22.94 -46.16 3.19
CA LEU A 8 -22.06 -45.00 3.29
C LEU A 8 -22.47 -44.00 2.20
N ALA A 9 -23.06 -42.85 2.55
CA ALA A 9 -23.27 -41.70 1.65
C ALA A 9 -23.80 -40.52 2.50
N ALA A 10 -23.36 -39.27 2.42
CA ALA A 10 -22.38 -38.62 1.57
C ALA A 10 -21.85 -37.42 2.38
N LEU A 11 -20.53 -37.33 2.58
CA LEU A 11 -19.89 -36.13 3.12
C LEU A 11 -19.45 -35.29 1.91
N THR A 12 -20.37 -34.50 1.36
CA THR A 12 -20.09 -33.60 0.23
C THR A 12 -19.23 -32.45 0.75
N ALA A 13 -17.93 -32.52 0.49
CA ALA A 13 -16.95 -31.52 0.90
C ALA A 13 -17.24 -30.16 0.24
N LEU A 14 -17.55 -29.13 1.05
CA LEU A 14 -17.54 -27.73 0.64
C LEU A 14 -16.08 -27.29 0.42
N LEU A 15 -15.56 -27.48 -0.79
CA LEU A 15 -14.32 -26.84 -1.23
C LEU A 15 -14.65 -25.37 -1.55
N ILE A 16 -14.53 -24.50 -0.55
CA ILE A 16 -14.57 -23.05 -0.74
C ILE A 16 -13.32 -22.68 -1.55
N ALA A 17 -13.53 -22.27 -2.81
CA ALA A 17 -12.49 -21.72 -3.66
C ALA A 17 -12.00 -20.38 -3.07
N ALA A 18 -10.89 -20.40 -2.33
CA ALA A 18 -10.18 -19.20 -1.95
C ALA A 18 -9.55 -18.61 -3.23
N SER A 19 -10.21 -17.62 -3.83
CA SER A 19 -9.59 -16.80 -4.87
C SER A 19 -8.50 -15.95 -4.23
N PRO A 20 -7.30 -15.83 -4.82
CA PRO A 20 -6.30 -14.90 -4.32
C PRO A 20 -6.89 -13.50 -4.39
N ALA A 21 -7.00 -12.83 -3.24
CA ALA A 21 -7.35 -11.42 -3.21
C ALA A 21 -6.21 -10.65 -3.88
N VAL A 22 -6.46 -10.15 -5.10
CA VAL A 22 -5.58 -9.16 -5.71
C VAL A 22 -5.68 -7.93 -4.83
N ALA A 23 -4.58 -7.52 -4.20
CA ALA A 23 -4.55 -6.32 -3.40
C ALA A 23 -4.93 -5.14 -4.29
N GLU A 24 -6.04 -4.48 -3.98
CA GLU A 24 -6.52 -3.34 -4.75
C GLU A 24 -5.50 -2.19 -4.65
N GLU A 25 -5.09 -1.67 -5.80
CA GLU A 25 -4.14 -0.58 -5.87
C GLU A 25 -4.76 0.70 -5.27
N PRO A 26 -4.06 1.46 -4.41
CA PRO A 26 -4.62 2.68 -3.82
C PRO A 26 -5.07 3.70 -4.87
N ALA A 27 -6.20 4.39 -4.64
CA ALA A 27 -6.84 5.34 -5.58
C ALA A 27 -5.93 6.48 -6.10
N CYS A 28 -4.76 6.69 -5.49
CA CYS A 28 -3.76 7.68 -5.92
C CYS A 28 -2.34 7.09 -6.06
N ALA A 29 -2.18 5.79 -6.27
CA ALA A 29 -0.87 5.13 -6.26
C ALA A 29 0.11 5.69 -7.30
N ALA A 30 -0.30 5.86 -8.56
CA ALA A 30 0.55 6.45 -9.60
C ALA A 30 0.96 7.90 -9.27
N ALA A 31 0.02 8.71 -8.77
CA ALA A 31 0.29 10.08 -8.33
C ALA A 31 1.26 10.09 -7.13
N ALA A 32 1.08 9.17 -6.19
CA ALA A 32 1.95 9.01 -5.01
C ALA A 32 3.37 8.63 -5.42
N ALA A 33 3.54 7.70 -6.36
CA ALA A 33 4.86 7.32 -6.87
C ALA A 33 5.58 8.51 -7.54
N GLY A 34 4.86 9.29 -8.35
CA GLY A 34 5.42 10.49 -8.98
C GLY A 34 5.82 11.56 -7.95
N GLN A 35 5.03 11.76 -6.89
CA GLN A 35 5.35 12.71 -5.82
C GLN A 35 6.48 12.20 -4.91
N ALA A 36 6.53 10.90 -4.65
CA ALA A 36 7.62 10.27 -3.91
C ALA A 36 8.96 10.47 -4.61
N LEU A 37 9.03 10.26 -5.94
CA LEU A 37 10.27 10.47 -6.69
C LEU A 37 10.74 11.92 -6.60
N LYS A 38 9.82 12.89 -6.71
CA LYS A 38 10.14 14.32 -6.54
C LYS A 38 10.66 14.61 -5.13
N LEU A 39 10.00 14.08 -4.10
CA LEU A 39 10.40 14.24 -2.70
C LEU A 39 11.77 13.64 -2.43
N LEU A 40 12.04 12.43 -2.92
CA LEU A 40 13.33 11.77 -2.74
C LEU A 40 14.45 12.57 -3.41
N LYS A 41 14.26 12.98 -4.67
CA LYS A 41 15.22 13.83 -5.38
C LYS A 41 15.44 15.15 -4.65
N PHE A 42 14.39 15.78 -4.13
CA PHE A 42 14.54 17.00 -3.34
C PHE A 42 15.38 16.76 -2.07
N HIS A 43 15.09 15.68 -1.33
CA HIS A 43 15.82 15.31 -0.11
C HIS A 43 17.30 15.00 -0.35
N THR A 44 17.64 14.48 -1.54
CA THR A 44 18.98 14.02 -1.90
C THR A 44 19.75 14.99 -2.79
N ASN A 45 19.35 16.27 -2.83
CA ASN A 45 19.97 17.31 -3.66
C ASN A 45 20.01 16.97 -5.16
N GLY A 46 18.97 16.32 -5.65
CA GLY A 46 18.79 16.01 -7.07
C GLY A 46 19.57 14.78 -7.54
N ASP A 47 20.00 13.89 -6.65
CA ASP A 47 20.73 12.68 -7.04
C ASP A 47 19.96 11.86 -8.08
N ASP A 48 20.55 11.68 -9.26
CA ASP A 48 19.94 10.96 -10.38
C ASP A 48 19.77 9.47 -10.14
N ARG A 49 20.39 8.93 -9.09
CA ARG A 49 20.21 7.53 -8.64
C ARG A 49 18.97 7.34 -7.78
N ALA A 50 18.24 8.40 -7.45
CA ALA A 50 16.98 8.31 -6.73
C ALA A 50 15.92 7.56 -7.55
N ALA A 51 15.37 6.50 -6.98
CA ALA A 51 14.32 5.68 -7.60
C ALA A 51 13.22 5.35 -6.58
N VAL A 52 12.01 5.07 -7.08
CA VAL A 52 10.87 4.62 -6.28
C VAL A 52 10.36 3.28 -6.81
N PHE A 53 9.85 2.44 -5.91
CA PHE A 53 9.32 1.12 -6.27
C PHE A 53 7.79 1.20 -6.37
N ALA A 54 7.30 1.59 -7.55
CA ALA A 54 5.87 1.84 -7.80
C ALA A 54 4.99 0.59 -7.67
N ASP A 55 5.56 -0.59 -7.86
CA ASP A 55 4.93 -1.91 -7.66
C ASP A 55 4.74 -2.26 -6.18
N ARG A 56 5.34 -1.49 -5.26
CA ARG A 56 5.31 -1.72 -3.80
C ARG A 56 4.52 -0.64 -3.05
N VAL A 57 3.75 0.18 -3.76
CA VAL A 57 2.89 1.20 -3.17
C VAL A 57 1.78 0.56 -2.36
N LYS A 58 1.52 1.08 -1.16
CA LYS A 58 0.47 0.56 -0.28
C LYS A 58 -0.27 1.67 0.45
N SER A 59 -1.54 1.42 0.73
CA SER A 59 -2.31 2.25 1.66
C SER A 59 -1.94 1.89 3.10
N LEU A 60 -1.73 2.91 3.94
CA LEU A 60 -1.57 2.78 5.38
C LEU A 60 -2.86 3.11 6.14
N GLY A 61 -3.97 3.30 5.42
CA GLY A 61 -5.24 3.74 5.96
C GLY A 61 -5.37 5.27 5.94
N THR A 62 -6.02 5.82 6.96
CA THR A 62 -6.41 7.22 6.98
C THR A 62 -6.07 7.92 8.28
N ILE A 63 -5.76 9.21 8.20
CA ILE A 63 -5.57 10.10 9.35
C ILE A 63 -6.65 11.19 9.40
N LYS A 64 -6.83 11.80 10.56
CA LYS A 64 -7.74 12.94 10.71
C LYS A 64 -7.12 14.18 10.04
N ALA A 65 -7.91 14.94 9.30
CA ALA A 65 -7.47 16.24 8.81
C ALA A 65 -7.17 17.19 9.99
N LEU A 66 -6.11 18.00 9.85
CA LEU A 66 -5.72 18.97 10.90
C LEU A 66 -6.79 20.05 11.14
N ARG A 67 -7.65 20.28 10.15
CA ARG A 67 -8.78 21.22 10.22
C ARG A 67 -10.03 20.55 9.64
N GLY A 68 -11.18 20.82 10.24
CA GLY A 68 -12.48 20.27 9.83
C GLY A 68 -12.75 18.85 10.35
N LYS A 69 -13.68 18.15 9.69
CA LYS A 69 -14.15 16.80 10.07
C LYS A 69 -13.68 15.69 9.11
N GLY A 70 -12.93 16.06 8.06
CA GLY A 70 -12.49 15.14 7.01
C GLY A 70 -11.39 14.19 7.44
N ARG A 71 -11.12 13.21 6.57
CA ARG A 71 -10.01 12.27 6.68
C ARG A 71 -9.09 12.41 5.46
N LEU A 72 -7.84 12.00 5.63
CA LEU A 72 -6.82 12.01 4.60
C LEU A 72 -6.31 10.59 4.42
N ASP A 73 -6.14 10.15 3.18
CA ASP A 73 -5.50 8.87 2.86
C ASP A 73 -4.00 8.98 3.04
N VAL A 74 -3.37 7.94 3.58
CA VAL A 74 -1.92 7.86 3.71
C VAL A 74 -1.43 6.74 2.81
N ILE A 75 -0.63 7.11 1.81
CA ILE A 75 -0.04 6.17 0.86
C ILE A 75 1.46 6.11 1.11
N GLU A 76 1.99 4.92 1.32
CA GLU A 76 3.42 4.69 1.43
C GLU A 76 4.01 4.26 0.10
N VAL A 77 5.10 4.92 -0.29
CA VAL A 77 5.92 4.59 -1.44
C VAL A 77 7.34 4.33 -0.96
N PRO A 78 7.86 3.11 -1.08
CA PRO A 78 9.27 2.85 -0.82
C PRO A 78 10.12 3.30 -2.01
N GLY A 79 11.36 3.68 -1.73
CA GLY A 79 12.34 4.06 -2.73
C GLY A 79 13.76 3.92 -2.19
N ALA A 80 14.74 4.24 -3.03
CA ALA A 80 16.14 4.18 -2.65
C ALA A 80 16.93 5.26 -3.37
N VAL A 81 17.98 5.74 -2.73
CA VAL A 81 19.08 6.43 -3.41
C VAL A 81 20.38 5.77 -3.00
N TYR A 82 21.13 5.27 -3.98
CA TYR A 82 22.38 4.55 -3.74
C TYR A 82 22.21 3.42 -2.71
N LYS A 83 22.89 3.49 -1.56
CA LYS A 83 22.90 2.47 -0.49
C LYS A 83 21.88 2.74 0.62
N ALA A 84 21.03 3.75 0.46
CA ALA A 84 20.04 4.13 1.45
C ALA A 84 18.63 3.87 0.90
N ASP A 85 17.87 3.07 1.64
CA ASP A 85 16.45 2.83 1.41
C ASP A 85 15.62 3.87 2.15
N TYR A 86 14.49 4.26 1.57
CA TYR A 86 13.58 5.25 2.13
C TYR A 86 12.14 4.74 2.09
N ARG A 87 11.36 5.17 3.07
CA ARG A 87 9.90 5.11 3.06
C ARG A 87 9.38 6.53 3.00
N MET A 88 8.55 6.82 1.99
CA MET A 88 7.88 8.10 1.87
C MET A 88 6.39 7.91 2.08
N ARG A 89 5.77 8.77 2.88
CA ARG A 89 4.32 8.78 3.07
C ARG A 89 3.73 10.05 2.47
N LEU A 90 2.76 9.85 1.59
CA LEU A 90 2.09 10.88 0.83
C LEU A 90 0.65 10.94 1.34
N ILE A 91 0.22 12.12 1.75
CA ILE A 91 -1.04 12.32 2.43
C ILE A 91 -2.00 13.00 1.45
N TYR A 92 -3.10 12.34 1.09
CA TYR A 92 -4.05 12.82 0.08
C TYR A 92 -5.41 13.19 0.68
N ALA A 93 -6.04 14.23 0.17
CA ALA A 93 -7.43 14.52 0.47
C ALA A 93 -8.37 13.51 -0.21
N GLN A 94 -9.45 13.13 0.48
CA GLN A 94 -10.48 12.24 -0.07
C GLN A 94 -11.46 13.04 -0.93
N ILE A 95 -11.07 13.32 -2.18
CA ILE A 95 -11.90 14.01 -3.19
C ILE A 95 -12.12 13.05 -4.37
N PRO A 96 -13.37 12.70 -4.71
CA PRO A 96 -13.64 11.75 -5.79
C PRO A 96 -12.98 12.15 -7.12
N GLY A 97 -12.15 11.27 -7.67
CA GLY A 97 -11.48 11.48 -8.96
C GLY A 97 -10.27 12.41 -8.92
N GLU A 98 -9.89 12.96 -7.76
CA GLU A 98 -8.75 13.88 -7.63
C GLU A 98 -7.70 13.38 -6.64
N CYS A 99 -6.42 13.51 -7.00
CA CYS A 99 -5.30 13.22 -6.12
C CYS A 99 -4.65 14.51 -5.61
N VAL A 100 -5.30 15.15 -4.64
CA VAL A 100 -4.83 16.39 -4.01
C VAL A 100 -3.88 16.07 -2.85
N LEU A 101 -2.59 16.37 -3.04
CA LEU A 101 -1.54 16.15 -2.05
C LEU A 101 -1.60 17.22 -0.94
N MET A 102 -1.73 16.78 0.31
CA MET A 102 -1.86 17.63 1.50
C MET A 102 -0.62 17.62 2.39
N GLY A 103 0.23 16.60 2.29
CA GLY A 103 1.41 16.46 3.13
C GLY A 103 2.33 15.34 2.67
N GLN A 104 3.57 15.41 3.16
CA GLN A 104 4.64 14.49 2.80
C GLN A 104 5.53 14.22 4.02
N GLU A 105 5.95 12.97 4.18
CA GLU A 105 6.96 12.53 5.14
C GLU A 105 7.98 11.66 4.40
N ILE A 106 9.26 11.79 4.75
CA ILE A 106 10.34 10.92 4.26
C ILE A 106 11.15 10.41 5.44
N LEU A 107 11.37 9.11 5.47
CA LEU A 107 12.15 8.43 6.50
C LEU A 107 13.17 7.53 5.83
N GLU A 108 14.44 7.66 6.20
CA GLU A 108 15.45 6.68 5.84
C GLU A 108 15.19 5.38 6.61
N ALA A 109 15.29 4.24 5.93
CA ALA A 109 15.09 2.91 6.49
C ALA A 109 16.42 2.33 7.02
N SER A 110 17.16 3.12 7.78
CA SER A 110 18.39 2.72 8.48
C SER A 110 18.12 2.36 9.95
N ASP A 111 18.99 1.53 10.52
CA ASP A 111 18.97 1.19 11.95
C ASP A 111 20.11 1.93 12.67
N PRO A 112 19.81 2.99 13.43
CA PRO A 112 20.82 3.76 14.15
C PRO A 112 21.05 3.25 15.59
N TYR A 113 20.42 2.15 16.01
CA TYR A 113 20.47 1.59 17.37
C TYR A 113 21.12 0.20 17.41
#